data_AF-A0A8D8S7C9-F1
#
_entry.id   AF-A0A8D8S7C9-F1
#
_cell.length_a   1.000
_cell.length_b   1.000
_cell.length_c   1.000
_cell.angle_alpha   90.00
_cell.angle_beta   90.00
_cell.angle_gamma   90.00
#
_symmetry.space_group_name_H-M   'P 1'
#
loop_
_entity.id
_entity.type
_entity.pdbx_description
1 polymer ?
#
loop_
_entity_poly.entity_id
_entity_poly.type
_entity_poly.pdbx_seq_one_letter_code
_entity_poly.pdbx_strand_id
1 'polypeptide(L)'
;MLTLFRTVLVHGLLFLSHILMKNTKNIRAAEDLRASFVHLVISCDGAVGKEYAGFLKKTADKLSQKWSRSYVKILGCLRVQVQISIINAVSMRIRGTRKKIRGIGCEDGAGIFEVSE
;
A
#
# COMPACT_ATOMS: atom_id res chain seq x y z
N MET A 1 0.03 -27.60 15.91
CA MET A 1 -0.35 -27.35 14.49
C MET A 1 -1.68 -26.57 14.37
N LEU A 2 -2.73 -26.94 15.10
CA LEU A 2 -4.04 -26.24 15.10
C LEU A 2 -4.02 -24.78 15.58
N THR A 3 -3.13 -24.43 16.51
CA THR A 3 -2.98 -23.06 17.02
C THR A 3 -2.41 -22.11 15.97
N LEU A 4 -1.40 -22.54 15.21
CA LEU A 4 -0.82 -21.72 14.12
C LEU A 4 -1.87 -21.43 13.04
N PHE A 5 -2.68 -22.44 12.69
CA PHE A 5 -3.76 -22.28 11.71
C PHE A 5 -4.85 -21.33 12.21
N ARG A 6 -5.24 -21.43 13.49
CA ARG A 6 -6.18 -20.47 14.12
C ARG A 6 -5.62 -19.06 14.15
N THR A 7 -4.35 -18.86 14.51
CA THR A 7 -3.76 -17.51 14.59
C THR A 7 -3.66 -16.86 13.21
N VAL A 8 -3.22 -17.60 12.19
CA VAL A 8 -3.15 -17.10 10.80
C VAL A 8 -4.54 -16.80 10.26
N LEU A 9 -5.53 -17.65 10.53
CA LEU A 9 -6.91 -17.43 10.09
C LEU A 9 -7.53 -16.20 10.77
N VAL A 10 -7.32 -16.03 12.08
CA VAL A 10 -7.84 -14.89 12.85
C VAL A 10 -7.14 -13.59 12.46
N HIS A 11 -5.82 -13.59 12.27
CA HIS A 11 -5.10 -12.42 11.76
C HIS A 11 -5.54 -12.06 10.33
N GLY A 12 -5.74 -13.05 9.46
CA GLY A 12 -6.24 -12.84 8.10
C GLY A 12 -7.66 -12.27 8.08
N LEU A 13 -8.54 -12.77 8.94
CA LEU A 13 -9.91 -12.27 9.05
C LEU A 13 -9.96 -10.85 9.61
N LEU A 14 -9.18 -10.56 10.66
CA LEU A 14 -9.07 -9.23 11.25
C LEU A 14 -8.49 -8.22 10.26
N PHE A 15 -7.47 -8.63 9.50
CA PHE A 15 -6.90 -7.83 8.42
C PHE A 15 -7.94 -7.52 7.35
N LEU A 16 -8.73 -8.51 6.92
CA LEU A 16 -9.80 -8.32 5.95
C LEU A 16 -10.90 -7.38 6.48
N SER A 17 -11.35 -7.56 7.72
CA SER A 17 -12.32 -6.66 8.36
C SER A 17 -11.81 -5.23 8.43
N HIS A 18 -10.55 -5.03 8.80
CA HIS A 18 -9.92 -3.71 8.84
C HIS A 18 -9.82 -3.06 7.45
N ILE A 19 -9.48 -3.85 6.43
CA ILE A 19 -9.45 -3.42 5.03
C ILE A 19 -10.83 -2.94 4.59
N LEU A 20 -11.86 -3.76 4.85
CA LEU A 20 -13.23 -3.45 4.45
C LEU A 20 -13.73 -2.17 5.11
N MET A 21 -13.46 -1.99 6.41
CA MET A 21 -13.79 -0.77 7.15
C MET A 21 -13.07 0.46 6.60
N LYS A 22 -11.78 0.36 6.27
CA LYS A 22 -11.03 1.49 5.68
C LYS A 22 -11.50 1.81 4.26
N ASN A 23 -11.84 0.81 3.46
CA ASN A 23 -12.38 1.00 2.12
C ASN A 23 -13.71 1.78 2.19
N THR A 24 -14.66 1.36 3.02
CA THR A 24 -15.98 2.02 3.09
C THR A 24 -15.89 3.49 3.51
N LYS A 25 -14.96 3.81 4.43
CA LYS A 25 -14.76 5.20 4.88
C LYS A 25 -14.23 6.11 3.77
N ASN A 26 -13.27 5.63 2.99
CA ASN A 26 -12.60 6.46 1.99
C ASN A 26 -13.33 6.51 0.64
N ILE A 27 -14.09 5.48 0.30
CA ILE A 27 -14.89 5.46 -0.95
C ILE A 27 -15.88 6.62 -0.97
N ARG A 28 -16.58 6.88 0.14
CA ARG A 28 -17.53 8.01 0.25
C ARG A 28 -16.84 9.36 0.01
N ALA A 29 -15.71 9.58 0.68
CA ALA A 29 -14.93 10.81 0.50
C ALA A 29 -14.34 10.96 -0.92
N ALA A 30 -14.00 9.85 -1.58
CA ALA A 30 -13.51 9.85 -2.95
C ALA A 30 -14.62 10.13 -3.97
N GLU A 31 -15.83 9.59 -3.75
CA GLU A 31 -17.01 9.84 -4.58
C GLU A 31 -17.41 11.33 -4.55
N ASP A 32 -17.35 11.97 -3.37
CA ASP A 32 -17.59 13.41 -3.22
C ASP A 32 -16.60 14.26 -4.05
N LEU A 33 -15.37 13.77 -4.21
CA LEU A 33 -14.31 14.39 -5.02
C LEU A 33 -14.33 13.96 -6.49
N ARG A 34 -15.35 13.19 -6.93
CA ARG A 34 -15.42 12.56 -8.27
C ARG A 34 -14.16 11.77 -8.65
N ALA A 35 -13.48 11.22 -7.65
CA ALA A 35 -12.26 10.45 -7.82
C ALA A 35 -12.54 8.95 -7.58
N SER A 36 -11.91 8.09 -8.37
CA SER A 36 -11.89 6.65 -8.10
C SER A 36 -10.64 6.32 -7.30
N PHE A 37 -10.82 5.76 -6.09
CA PHE A 37 -9.74 5.38 -5.19
C PHE A 37 -9.58 3.85 -5.15
N VAL A 38 -8.36 3.36 -5.30
CA VAL A 38 -8.03 1.92 -5.20
C VAL A 38 -7.07 1.73 -4.02
N HIS A 39 -7.48 0.93 -3.04
CA HIS A 39 -6.73 0.75 -1.80
C HIS A 39 -5.61 -0.28 -1.97
N LEU A 40 -4.36 0.18 -2.06
CA LEU A 40 -3.22 -0.72 -2.00
C LEU A 40 -2.94 -1.16 -0.56
N VAL A 41 -3.47 -2.30 -0.13
CA VAL A 41 -3.23 -2.82 1.22
C VAL A 41 -2.17 -3.91 1.23
N ILE A 42 -1.19 -3.72 2.12
CA ILE A 42 -0.06 -4.62 2.32
C ILE A 42 0.13 -4.80 3.82
N SER A 43 0.24 -6.05 4.24
CA SER A 43 0.51 -6.43 5.63
C SER A 43 2.02 -6.34 5.93
N CYS A 44 2.38 -6.23 7.22
CA CYS A 44 3.79 -6.17 7.63
C CYS A 44 4.55 -7.49 7.35
N ASP A 45 3.84 -8.62 7.26
CA ASP A 45 4.38 -9.94 6.90
C ASP A 45 4.48 -10.15 5.37
N GLY A 46 4.07 -9.17 4.57
CA GLY A 46 4.22 -9.19 3.10
C GLY A 46 3.05 -9.80 2.35
N ALA A 47 1.95 -10.15 3.01
CA ALA A 47 0.69 -10.46 2.33
C ALA A 47 0.16 -9.20 1.62
N VAL A 48 -0.04 -9.31 0.31
CA VAL A 48 -0.50 -8.23 -0.57
C VAL A 48 -1.95 -8.47 -1.00
N GLY A 49 -2.74 -7.41 -1.05
CA GLY A 49 -4.12 -7.48 -1.55
C GLY A 49 -4.20 -7.81 -3.04
N LYS A 50 -5.35 -8.35 -3.48
CA LYS A 50 -5.62 -8.71 -4.89
C LYS A 50 -5.39 -7.57 -5.88
N GLU A 51 -5.64 -6.34 -5.43
CA GLU A 51 -5.53 -5.13 -6.24
C GLU A 51 -4.07 -4.79 -6.60
N TYR A 52 -3.11 -5.29 -5.82
CA TYR A 52 -1.68 -5.06 -6.01
C TYR A 52 -1.18 -5.48 -7.40
N ALA A 53 -1.59 -6.67 -7.84
CA ALA A 53 -1.19 -7.18 -9.15
C ALA A 53 -1.77 -6.32 -10.29
N GLY A 54 -3.01 -5.85 -10.15
CA GLY A 54 -3.65 -4.96 -11.12
C GLY A 54 -2.98 -3.59 -11.18
N PHE A 55 -2.62 -3.05 -10.01
CA PHE A 55 -1.89 -1.79 -9.90
C PHE A 55 -0.52 -1.86 -10.58
N LEU A 56 0.25 -2.93 -10.32
CA LEU A 56 1.56 -3.12 -10.96
C LEU A 56 1.45 -3.22 -12.48
N LYS A 57 0.46 -3.96 -13.00
CA LYS A 57 0.25 -4.10 -14.45
C LYS A 57 -0.06 -2.76 -15.09
N LYS A 58 -1.08 -2.05 -14.59
CA LYS A 58 -1.51 -0.74 -15.13
C LYS A 58 -0.39 0.30 -15.08
N THR A 59 0.38 0.30 -13.99
CA THR A 59 1.51 1.23 -13.83
C THR A 59 2.63 0.86 -14.79
N ALA A 60 2.97 -0.42 -14.91
CA ALA A 60 4.00 -0.88 -15.83
C ALA A 60 3.63 -0.60 -17.29
N ASP A 61 2.36 -0.74 -17.69
CA ASP A 61 1.89 -0.40 -19.03
C ASP A 61 2.07 1.09 -19.34
N LYS A 62 1.57 1.96 -18.45
CA LYS A 62 1.70 3.42 -18.58
C LYS A 62 3.16 3.86 -18.65
N LEU A 63 4.00 3.27 -17.81
CA LEU A 63 5.40 3.65 -17.68
C LEU A 63 6.26 3.08 -18.82
N SER A 64 5.91 1.90 -19.33
CA SER A 64 6.50 1.32 -20.54
C SER A 64 6.23 2.19 -21.75
N GLN A 65 5.01 2.71 -21.90
CA GLN A 65 4.65 3.66 -22.96
C GLN A 65 5.37 5.00 -22.78
N LYS A 66 5.40 5.55 -21.56
CA LYS A 66 6.04 6.85 -21.28
C LYS A 66 7.55 6.84 -21.53
N TRP A 67 8.23 5.74 -21.20
CA TRP A 67 9.69 5.65 -21.29
C TRP A 67 10.18 4.85 -22.50
N SER A 68 9.28 4.37 -23.36
CA SER A 68 9.60 3.53 -24.54
C SER A 68 10.56 2.37 -24.21
N ARG A 69 10.34 1.71 -23.07
CA ARG A 69 11.15 0.58 -22.58
C ARG A 69 10.32 -0.69 -22.50
N SER A 70 11.00 -1.83 -22.58
CA SER A 70 10.36 -3.15 -22.44
C SER A 70 9.57 -3.26 -21.13
N TYR A 71 8.31 -3.68 -21.25
CA TYR A 71 7.38 -3.89 -20.15
C TYR A 71 7.98 -4.73 -19.02
N VAL A 72 8.65 -5.84 -19.36
CA VAL A 72 9.22 -6.78 -18.37
C VAL A 72 10.28 -6.10 -17.51
N LYS A 73 11.12 -5.26 -18.12
CA LYS A 73 12.16 -4.50 -17.40
C LYS A 73 11.55 -3.48 -16.45
N ILE A 74 10.49 -2.79 -16.89
CA ILE A 74 9.76 -1.84 -16.05
C ILE A 74 9.04 -2.53 -14.90
N LEU A 75 8.34 -3.64 -15.17
CA LEU A 75 7.63 -4.41 -14.16
C LEU A 75 8.59 -4.96 -13.09
N GLY A 76 9.76 -5.45 -13.49
CA GLY A 76 10.81 -5.90 -12.57
C GLY A 76 11.31 -4.77 -11.67
N CYS A 77 11.62 -3.61 -12.24
CA CYS A 77 12.02 -2.43 -11.49
C CYS A 77 10.93 -1.98 -10.49
N LEU A 78 9.68 -1.93 -10.95
CA LEU A 78 8.54 -1.51 -10.13
C LEU A 78 8.33 -2.42 -8.92
N ARG A 79 8.46 -3.75 -9.11
CA ARG A 79 8.37 -4.72 -8.01
C ARG A 79 9.42 -4.46 -6.93
N VAL A 80 10.66 -4.23 -7.34
CA VAL A 80 11.77 -3.96 -6.41
C VAL A 80 11.55 -2.65 -5.65
N GLN A 81 11.17 -1.58 -6.36
CA GLN A 81 10.91 -0.28 -5.73
C GLN A 81 9.78 -0.36 -4.70
N VAL A 82 8.69 -1.06 -5.04
CA VAL A 82 7.55 -1.21 -4.12
C VAL A 82 7.94 -2.05 -2.91
N GLN A 83 8.71 -3.12 -3.08
CA GLN A 83 9.24 -3.92 -1.97
C GLN A 83 10.13 -3.12 -1.03
N ILE A 84 11.05 -2.31 -1.56
CA ILE A 84 11.90 -1.43 -0.75
C ILE A 84 11.06 -0.43 0.04
N SER A 85 10.05 0.19 -0.60
CA SER A 85 9.13 1.11 0.06
C SER A 85 8.35 0.45 1.19
N ILE A 86 7.89 -0.79 1.01
CA ILE A 86 7.21 -1.57 2.06
C ILE A 86 8.16 -1.84 3.22
N ILE A 87 9.37 -2.33 2.95
CA ILE A 87 10.38 -2.60 3.99
C ILE A 87 10.67 -1.34 4.80
N ASN A 88 10.80 -0.19 4.12
CA ASN A 88 11.00 1.10 4.78
C ASN A 88 9.79 1.50 5.64
N ALA A 89 8.56 1.32 5.14
CA ALA A 89 7.35 1.62 5.89
C ALA A 89 7.22 0.73 7.15
N VAL A 90 7.49 -0.57 7.02
CA VAL A 90 7.48 -1.52 8.14
C VAL A 90 8.59 -1.18 9.14
N SER A 91 9.80 -0.89 8.66
CA SER A 91 10.93 -0.48 9.50
C SER A 91 10.62 0.80 10.28
N MET A 92 9.99 1.80 9.64
CA MET A 92 9.52 3.02 10.33
C MET A 92 8.45 2.71 11.37
N ARG A 93 7.53 1.78 11.09
CA ARG A 93 6.47 1.44 12.03
C ARG A 93 6.98 0.71 13.27
N ILE A 94 7.95 -0.20 13.11
CA ILE A 94 8.54 -0.96 14.23
C ILE A 94 9.49 -0.07 15.05
N ARG A 95 10.33 0.73 14.40
CA ARG A 95 11.35 1.53 15.09
C ARG A 95 10.81 2.83 15.68
N GLY A 96 9.58 3.22 15.30
CA GLY A 96 9.03 4.53 15.62
C GLY A 96 9.68 5.66 14.81
N THR A 97 9.01 6.80 14.74
CA THR A 97 9.43 7.93 13.91
C THR A 97 10.46 8.80 14.63
N ARG A 98 11.73 8.73 14.20
CA ARG A 98 12.83 9.55 14.78
C ARG A 98 12.93 10.97 14.21
N LYS A 99 12.21 11.27 13.13
CA LYS A 99 12.09 12.62 12.57
C LYS A 99 10.76 13.22 13.04
N LYS A 100 10.76 14.51 13.40
CA LYS A 100 9.52 15.29 13.59
C LYS A 100 8.81 15.32 12.24
N ILE A 101 7.92 14.35 12.00
CA ILE A 101 7.07 14.33 10.81
C ILE A 101 6.08 15.47 11.02
N ARG A 102 6.29 16.58 10.30
CA ARG A 102 5.24 17.57 10.10
C ARG A 102 4.24 16.96 9.13
N GLY A 103 3.39 16.08 9.65
CA GLY A 103 2.26 15.56 8.88
C GLY A 103 1.22 16.65 8.78
N ILE A 104 0.69 16.89 7.59
CA ILE A 104 -0.66 17.46 7.44
C ILE A 104 -1.57 16.54 8.26
N GLY A 105 -2.16 17.09 9.33
CA GLY A 105 -2.78 16.37 10.44
C GLY A 105 -3.72 15.24 10.02
N CYS A 106 -3.16 14.05 9.82
CA CYS A 106 -3.90 12.85 9.49
C CYS A 106 -3.51 11.78 10.51
N GLU A 107 -4.43 11.58 11.46
CA GLU A 107 -4.25 10.75 12.66
C GLU A 107 -4.01 9.26 12.33
N ASP A 108 -4.34 8.84 11.10
CA ASP A 108 -4.29 7.44 10.64
C ASP A 108 -2.94 7.05 9.99
N GLY A 109 -1.92 7.91 10.05
CA GLY A 109 -0.57 7.60 9.51
C GLY A 109 -0.52 7.41 8.00
N ALA A 110 -1.58 7.78 7.28
CA ALA A 110 -1.69 7.75 5.82
C ALA A 110 -1.18 9.03 5.14
N GLY A 111 -0.56 9.94 5.91
CA GLY A 111 -0.05 11.22 5.42
C GLY A 111 1.00 11.03 4.33
N ILE A 112 0.70 11.57 3.14
CA ILE A 112 1.60 11.62 2.00
C ILE A 112 2.75 12.58 2.33
N PHE A 113 3.97 12.22 1.94
CA PHE A 113 5.16 13.07 2.06
C PHE A 113 5.04 14.27 1.13
N GLU A 114 5.09 15.49 1.66
CA GLU A 114 5.58 16.64 0.91
C GLU A 114 7.07 16.76 1.19
N VAL A 115 7.89 16.42 0.20
CA VAL A 115 9.32 16.78 0.21
C VAL A 115 9.36 18.24 -0.24
N SER A 116 9.40 19.15 0.72
CA SER A 116 9.80 20.53 0.43
C SER A 116 11.31 20.55 0.20
N GLU A 117 11.69 21.07 -0.96
CA GLU A 117 13.07 21.37 -1.39
C GLU A 117 13.80 22.27 -0.38
#